data_AF-A0A3D1TJ21-F1
#
_entry.id   AF-A0A3D1TJ21-F1
#
_cell.length_a   1.000
_cell.length_b   1.000
_cell.length_c   1.000
_cell.angle_alpha   90.00
_cell.angle_beta   90.00
_cell.angle_gamma   90.00
#
_symmetry.space_group_name_H-M   'P 1'
#
loop_
_entity.id
_entity.type
_entity.pdbx_description
1 polymer ?
#
loop_
_entity_poly.entity_id
_entity_poly.type
_entity_poly.pdbx_seq_one_letter_code
_entity_poly.pdbx_strand_id
1 'polypeptide(L)'
;MSKHWLGIGCAALVAWVGFAGAMYAVEAEMVMKYERPLAAPHVGAWLGYPADAKVLLVHADDMGLCHSVNVATLEAVKGGMVTSASLMAPCDWFVEAVELAKTYPEGDWGLHLTLTCEWKTLRWRPLAEASAVPGLLDRHGFMHRSVLDVAAHATPAEVETEIRAQVEHALRLGFRPSHLDSHMGTLFATSEFFEVYRKVALDYGIPYMAPRVPPAGSSPVETALYRRFATYTPQLVEAGEIVHDYLQTDTGGQGLEERIAYWADQVRGLRPGVTQFIIHCGQEVDELKAITGSYRSRTWDATAWQSPQLRHVLEEEGVILTTWRELARRQPRWRGGVEPEIGE
;
A
#
# COMPACT_ATOMS: atom_id res chain seq x y z
N MET A 1 6.16 11.47 64.86
CA MET A 1 5.64 12.83 64.62
C MET A 1 5.48 12.97 63.10
N SER A 2 4.27 12.74 62.59
CA SER A 2 3.33 13.74 61.99
C SER A 2 3.69 14.07 60.53
N LYS A 3 2.92 13.60 59.53
CA LYS A 3 1.60 14.05 59.02
C LYS A 3 1.66 15.31 58.13
N HIS A 4 0.84 15.24 57.06
CA HIS A 4 0.52 16.23 55.99
C HIS A 4 1.35 15.97 54.73
N TRP A 5 0.78 15.48 53.62
CA TRP A 5 -0.19 16.18 52.76
C TRP A 5 -1.33 15.30 52.25
N LEU A 6 -2.54 15.83 52.31
CA LEU A 6 -3.78 15.31 51.71
C LEU A 6 -4.52 16.53 51.18
N GLY A 7 -4.81 16.57 49.88
CA GLY A 7 -5.70 17.59 49.31
C GLY A 7 -5.37 17.97 47.88
N ILE A 8 -6.37 17.80 47.01
CA ILE A 8 -6.45 18.17 45.58
C ILE A 8 -6.05 17.03 44.64
N GLY A 9 -7.05 16.32 44.11
CA GLY A 9 -6.84 15.32 43.06
C GLY A 9 -8.06 14.50 42.63
N CYS A 10 -9.21 14.60 43.30
CA CYS A 10 -10.40 13.80 42.93
C CYS A 10 -11.31 14.45 41.87
N ALA A 11 -11.22 15.76 41.64
CA ALA A 11 -12.11 16.44 40.69
C ALA A 11 -11.63 16.38 39.23
N ALA A 12 -10.31 16.27 38.98
CA ALA A 12 -9.75 16.21 37.63
C ALA A 12 -9.89 14.81 36.98
N LEU A 13 -9.92 13.74 37.79
CA LEU A 13 -10.05 12.37 37.29
C LEU A 13 -11.47 12.07 36.77
N VAL A 14 -12.50 12.66 37.39
CA VAL A 14 -13.90 12.44 37.01
C VAL A 14 -14.26 13.19 35.71
N ALA A 15 -13.66 14.36 35.47
CA ALA A 15 -13.84 15.11 34.22
C ALA A 15 -13.16 14.42 33.01
N TRP A 16 -12.01 13.75 33.23
CA TRP A 16 -11.28 13.04 32.17
C TRP A 16 -11.97 11.74 31.75
N VAL A 17 -12.53 10.99 32.71
CA VAL A 17 -13.33 9.77 32.43
C VAL A 17 -14.65 10.11 31.71
N GLY A 18 -15.27 11.24 32.03
CA GLY A 18 -16.48 11.71 31.34
C GLY A 18 -16.24 12.14 29.89
N PHE A 19 -15.12 12.81 29.60
CA PHE A 19 -14.76 13.25 28.25
C PHE A 19 -14.32 12.08 27.36
N ALA A 20 -13.57 11.12 27.92
CA ALA A 20 -13.21 9.88 27.23
C ALA A 20 -14.46 9.01 26.96
N GLY A 21 -15.37 8.87 27.93
CA GLY A 21 -16.61 8.10 27.76
C GLY A 21 -17.54 8.66 26.67
N ALA A 22 -17.62 9.99 26.53
CA ALA A 22 -18.39 10.64 25.47
C ALA A 22 -17.72 10.49 24.10
N MET A 23 -16.39 10.56 24.00
CA MET A 23 -15.66 10.27 22.74
C MET A 23 -15.83 8.81 22.31
N TYR A 24 -15.68 7.85 23.22
CA TYR A 24 -15.87 6.42 22.92
C TYR A 24 -17.33 6.09 22.54
N ALA A 25 -18.31 6.74 23.16
CA ALA A 25 -19.72 6.56 22.80
C ALA A 25 -20.04 7.15 21.42
N VAL A 26 -19.49 8.33 21.09
CA VAL A 26 -19.64 8.95 19.76
C VAL A 26 -18.89 8.14 18.69
N GLU A 27 -17.73 7.55 19.00
CA GLU A 27 -17.00 6.63 18.11
C GLU A 27 -17.78 5.34 17.88
N ALA A 28 -18.32 4.70 18.93
CA ALA A 28 -19.12 3.48 18.80
C ALA A 28 -20.44 3.74 18.05
N GLU A 29 -21.10 4.87 18.31
CA GLU A 29 -22.35 5.25 17.64
C GLU A 29 -22.13 5.70 16.19
N MET A 30 -20.98 6.30 15.84
CA MET A 30 -20.58 6.54 14.45
C MET A 30 -20.21 5.24 13.72
N VAL A 31 -19.45 4.33 14.33
CA VAL A 31 -19.13 3.02 13.74
C VAL A 31 -20.42 2.24 13.44
N MET A 32 -21.39 2.24 14.35
CA MET A 32 -22.67 1.54 14.18
C MET A 32 -23.62 2.21 13.16
N LYS A 33 -23.51 3.52 12.92
CA LYS A 33 -24.38 4.26 11.99
C LYS A 33 -23.93 4.17 10.53
N TYR A 34 -22.65 3.87 10.28
CA TYR A 34 -22.07 3.73 8.93
C TYR A 34 -21.87 2.27 8.49
N GLU A 35 -22.26 1.29 9.29
CA GLU A 35 -22.53 -0.09 8.85
C GLU A 35 -23.83 -0.15 8.02
N ARG A 36 -23.88 0.52 6.86
CA ARG A 36 -24.70 -0.08 5.80
C ARG A 36 -23.94 -1.32 5.36
N PRO A 37 -24.50 -2.53 5.54
CA PRO A 37 -23.91 -3.71 4.94
C PRO A 37 -23.80 -3.40 3.45
N LEU A 38 -22.64 -3.68 2.86
CA LEU A 38 -22.59 -3.81 1.42
C LEU A 38 -23.71 -4.77 1.02
N ALA A 39 -24.42 -4.47 -0.07
CA ALA A 39 -25.43 -5.39 -0.59
C ALA A 39 -24.83 -6.77 -0.95
N ALA A 40 -23.51 -6.81 -1.18
CA ALA A 40 -22.69 -8.02 -1.35
C ALA A 40 -21.85 -8.30 -0.09
N PRO A 41 -21.57 -9.56 0.26
CA PRO A 41 -20.87 -9.92 1.50
C PRO A 41 -19.42 -9.41 1.58
N HIS A 42 -18.78 -9.14 0.43
CA HIS A 42 -17.42 -8.61 0.29
C HIS A 42 -17.22 -7.99 -1.11
N VAL A 43 -16.11 -7.28 -1.33
CA VAL A 43 -15.81 -6.57 -2.60
C VAL A 43 -15.66 -7.54 -3.77
N GLY A 44 -15.08 -8.72 -3.54
CA GLY A 44 -15.00 -9.77 -4.57
C GLY A 44 -16.33 -10.11 -5.23
N ALA A 45 -17.40 -10.31 -4.44
CA ALA A 45 -18.73 -10.61 -4.97
C ALA A 45 -19.32 -9.43 -5.76
N TRP A 46 -19.07 -8.20 -5.30
CA TRP A 46 -19.44 -6.98 -6.03
C TRP A 46 -18.69 -6.82 -7.37
N LEU A 47 -17.45 -7.30 -7.45
CA LEU A 47 -16.66 -7.39 -8.68
C LEU A 47 -17.04 -8.58 -9.59
N GLY A 48 -18.09 -9.33 -9.24
CA GLY A 48 -18.59 -10.46 -10.01
C GLY A 48 -17.77 -11.74 -9.87
N TYR A 49 -16.94 -11.87 -8.83
CA TYR A 49 -16.39 -13.18 -8.43
C TYR A 49 -17.46 -14.01 -7.70
N PRO A 50 -17.32 -15.35 -7.66
CA PRO A 50 -18.13 -16.19 -6.78
C PRO A 50 -18.09 -15.69 -5.32
N ALA A 51 -19.20 -15.81 -4.59
CA ALA A 51 -19.34 -15.28 -3.23
C ALA A 51 -18.49 -16.01 -2.17
N ASP A 52 -17.91 -17.15 -2.52
CA ASP A 52 -16.97 -17.94 -1.72
C ASP A 52 -15.53 -17.88 -2.26
N ALA A 53 -15.28 -17.12 -3.33
CA ALA A 53 -13.98 -17.05 -3.98
C ALA A 53 -12.93 -16.36 -3.10
N LYS A 54 -11.79 -17.06 -2.93
CA LYS A 54 -10.55 -16.50 -2.42
C LYS A 54 -9.80 -15.84 -3.58
N VAL A 55 -9.91 -14.51 -3.69
CA VAL A 55 -9.23 -13.75 -4.76
C VAL A 55 -7.99 -13.12 -4.18
N LEU A 56 -6.83 -13.39 -4.80
CA LEU A 56 -5.53 -12.94 -4.31
C LEU A 56 -4.81 -12.10 -5.36
N LEU A 57 -4.33 -10.94 -4.94
CA LEU A 57 -3.38 -10.12 -5.67
C LEU A 57 -2.05 -10.17 -4.90
N VAL A 58 -0.99 -10.62 -5.56
CA VAL A 58 0.37 -10.65 -4.98
C VAL A 58 1.14 -9.50 -5.58
N HIS A 59 1.38 -8.48 -4.77
CA HIS A 59 1.90 -7.18 -5.19
C HIS A 59 3.35 -7.00 -4.72
N ALA A 60 4.27 -6.75 -5.65
CA ALA A 60 5.66 -6.44 -5.34
C ALA A 60 5.91 -4.92 -5.29
N ASP A 61 6.24 -4.43 -4.09
CA ASP A 61 6.60 -3.03 -3.85
C ASP A 61 8.06 -2.73 -4.26
N ASP A 62 8.36 -1.43 -4.33
CA ASP A 62 9.70 -0.84 -4.43
C ASP A 62 10.46 -1.03 -5.75
N MET A 63 9.81 -1.39 -6.84
CA MET A 63 10.47 -1.35 -8.14
C MET A 63 10.96 0.09 -8.41
N GLY A 64 12.18 0.27 -8.88
CA GLY A 64 12.85 1.56 -9.01
C GLY A 64 13.80 1.89 -7.87
N LEU A 65 13.75 1.18 -6.73
CA LEU A 65 14.68 1.39 -5.61
C LEU A 65 16.15 1.20 -6.04
N CYS A 66 16.46 0.05 -6.63
CA CYS A 66 17.77 -0.24 -7.20
C CYS A 66 17.71 -1.33 -8.28
N HIS A 67 18.79 -1.54 -9.01
CA HIS A 67 18.86 -2.52 -10.10
C HIS A 67 18.48 -3.93 -9.63
N SER A 68 19.01 -4.34 -8.47
CA SER A 68 18.68 -5.63 -7.86
C SER A 68 17.18 -5.85 -7.63
N VAL A 69 16.46 -4.80 -7.18
CA VAL A 69 15.01 -4.88 -6.98
C VAL A 69 14.28 -4.93 -8.32
N ASN A 70 14.70 -4.10 -9.28
CA ASN A 70 14.12 -4.06 -10.63
C ASN A 70 14.14 -5.43 -11.31
N VAL A 71 15.29 -6.09 -11.34
CA VAL A 71 15.46 -7.39 -11.99
C VAL A 71 14.66 -8.47 -11.27
N ALA A 72 14.75 -8.53 -9.93
CA ALA A 72 14.02 -9.52 -9.15
C ALA A 72 12.49 -9.38 -9.29
N THR A 73 11.98 -8.15 -9.30
CA THR A 73 10.54 -7.89 -9.48
C THR A 73 10.08 -8.31 -10.87
N LEU A 74 10.83 -7.98 -11.94
CA LEU A 74 10.49 -8.41 -13.30
C LEU A 74 10.47 -9.94 -13.42
N GLU A 75 11.47 -10.62 -12.87
CA GLU A 75 11.54 -12.09 -12.86
C GLU A 75 10.36 -12.71 -12.10
N ALA A 76 10.03 -12.18 -10.92
CA ALA A 76 8.93 -12.67 -10.10
C ALA A 76 7.57 -12.50 -10.79
N VAL A 77 7.32 -11.35 -11.43
CA VAL A 77 6.10 -11.10 -12.21
C VAL A 77 6.01 -12.02 -13.42
N LYS A 78 7.11 -12.25 -14.15
CA LYS A 78 7.17 -13.24 -15.24
C LYS A 78 6.93 -14.68 -14.76
N GLY A 79 7.21 -14.97 -13.49
CA GLY A 79 6.91 -16.25 -12.85
C GLY A 79 5.40 -16.53 -12.67
N GLY A 80 4.55 -15.49 -12.76
CA GLY A 80 3.10 -15.58 -12.84
C GLY A 80 2.34 -15.70 -11.51
N MET A 81 3.03 -15.95 -10.39
CA MET A 81 2.40 -15.93 -9.06
C MET A 81 2.45 -14.56 -8.41
N VAL A 82 3.47 -13.75 -8.70
CA VAL A 82 3.45 -12.31 -8.42
C VAL A 82 2.68 -11.65 -9.55
N THR A 83 1.51 -11.10 -9.24
CA THR A 83 0.55 -10.67 -10.26
C THR A 83 0.60 -9.19 -10.55
N SER A 84 1.31 -8.42 -9.73
CA SER A 84 1.35 -6.97 -9.80
C SER A 84 2.62 -6.42 -9.16
N ALA A 85 3.05 -5.23 -9.58
CA ALA A 85 4.16 -4.51 -8.96
C ALA A 85 4.02 -3.00 -9.16
N SER A 86 4.63 -2.19 -8.31
CA SER A 86 4.57 -0.73 -8.37
C SER A 86 5.95 -0.07 -8.34
N LEU A 87 6.09 1.04 -9.08
CA LEU A 87 7.37 1.72 -9.31
C LEU A 87 7.51 3.02 -8.50
N MET A 88 8.66 3.25 -7.86
CA MET A 88 9.00 4.44 -7.07
C MET A 88 9.64 5.52 -7.94
N ALA A 89 8.85 6.52 -8.34
CA ALA A 89 9.31 7.59 -9.23
C ALA A 89 10.49 8.44 -8.71
N PRO A 90 10.62 8.73 -7.40
CA PRO A 90 11.75 9.52 -6.90
C PRO A 90 13.11 8.81 -6.92
N CYS A 91 13.15 7.49 -7.13
CA CYS A 91 14.38 6.72 -7.02
C CYS A 91 15.23 6.76 -8.30
N ASP A 92 16.56 6.73 -8.15
CA ASP A 92 17.51 6.87 -9.27
C ASP A 92 17.37 5.78 -10.34
N TRP A 93 16.85 4.60 -9.97
CA TRP A 93 16.65 3.48 -10.88
C TRP A 93 15.22 3.40 -11.46
N PHE A 94 14.40 4.44 -11.30
CA PHE A 94 13.04 4.50 -11.85
C PHE A 94 12.98 4.41 -13.37
N VAL A 95 13.89 5.09 -14.09
CA VAL A 95 13.90 5.05 -15.56
C VAL A 95 14.19 3.64 -16.07
N GLU A 96 15.12 2.92 -15.43
CA GLU A 96 15.35 1.51 -15.74
C GLU A 96 14.08 0.67 -15.46
N ALA A 97 13.43 0.89 -14.32
CA ALA A 97 12.23 0.16 -13.96
C ALA A 97 11.13 0.32 -15.03
N VAL A 98 10.96 1.53 -15.55
CA VAL A 98 10.03 1.83 -16.65
C VAL A 98 10.41 1.08 -17.93
N GLU A 99 11.68 1.11 -18.32
CA GLU A 99 12.14 0.40 -19.53
C GLU A 99 11.98 -1.12 -19.40
N LEU A 100 12.23 -1.69 -18.21
CA LEU A 100 12.00 -3.10 -17.94
C LEU A 100 10.51 -3.46 -17.99
N ALA A 101 9.64 -2.64 -17.41
CA ALA A 101 8.19 -2.83 -17.50
C ALA A 101 7.68 -2.83 -18.95
N LYS A 102 8.25 -1.98 -19.82
CA LYS A 102 7.94 -1.96 -21.26
C LYS A 102 8.37 -3.23 -22.00
N THR A 103 9.35 -3.99 -21.50
CA THR A 103 9.71 -5.30 -22.08
C THR A 103 8.68 -6.40 -21.78
N TYR A 104 7.73 -6.14 -20.89
CA TYR A 104 6.68 -7.07 -20.48
C TYR A 104 5.35 -6.31 -20.31
N PRO A 105 4.79 -5.77 -21.41
CA PRO A 105 3.62 -4.86 -21.38
C PRO A 105 2.33 -5.53 -20.86
N GLU A 106 2.26 -6.86 -20.85
CA GLU A 106 1.19 -7.64 -20.24
C GLU A 106 1.20 -7.59 -18.70
N GLY A 107 2.30 -7.16 -18.09
CA GLY A 107 2.42 -6.98 -16.65
C GLY A 107 1.50 -5.89 -16.10
N ASP A 108 1.20 -6.01 -14.82
CA ASP A 108 0.36 -5.09 -14.05
C ASP A 108 1.25 -4.15 -13.23
N TRP A 109 1.70 -3.08 -13.89
CA TRP A 109 2.70 -2.14 -13.40
C TRP A 109 2.05 -0.85 -12.89
N GLY A 110 2.08 -0.62 -11.58
CA GLY A 110 1.59 0.57 -10.90
C GLY A 110 2.67 1.60 -10.59
N LEU A 111 2.26 2.65 -9.87
CA LEU A 111 3.16 3.66 -9.33
C LEU A 111 3.08 3.66 -7.80
N HIS A 112 4.24 3.46 -7.17
CA HIS A 112 4.42 3.45 -5.74
C HIS A 112 4.66 4.86 -5.24
N LEU A 113 3.58 5.58 -4.92
CA LEU A 113 3.67 6.98 -4.54
C LEU A 113 4.50 7.12 -3.27
N THR A 114 5.63 7.81 -3.41
CA THR A 114 6.71 7.81 -2.43
C THR A 114 6.85 9.18 -1.80
N LEU A 115 6.67 9.29 -0.48
CA LEU A 115 6.79 10.55 0.26
C LEU A 115 7.83 10.48 1.38
N THR A 116 8.46 9.32 1.53
CA THR A 116 9.48 9.03 2.55
C THR A 116 10.74 8.48 1.89
N CYS A 117 11.84 8.54 2.64
CA CYS A 117 13.10 7.88 2.34
C CYS A 117 13.76 7.43 3.65
N GLU A 118 13.44 6.22 4.08
CA GLU A 118 13.85 5.61 5.34
C GLU A 118 15.34 5.21 5.36
N TRP A 119 15.94 4.96 4.20
CA TRP A 119 17.28 4.38 4.08
C TRP A 119 18.41 5.28 4.58
N LYS A 120 19.44 4.67 5.17
CA LYS A 120 20.53 5.40 5.82
C LYS A 120 21.32 6.28 4.85
N THR A 121 21.77 5.71 3.74
CA THR A 121 22.76 6.30 2.82
C THR A 121 22.24 6.57 1.42
N LEU A 122 21.37 5.72 0.86
CA LEU A 122 20.65 6.02 -0.37
C LEU A 122 19.51 6.98 -0.03
N ARG A 123 19.57 8.23 -0.54
CA ARG A 123 18.58 9.27 -0.23
C ARG A 123 18.08 9.93 -1.50
N TRP A 124 16.75 10.02 -1.65
CA TRP A 124 16.10 10.71 -2.76
C TRP A 124 15.34 11.96 -2.30
N ARG A 125 15.01 12.80 -3.28
CA ARG A 125 14.28 14.06 -3.12
C ARG A 125 12.90 13.95 -3.78
N PRO A 126 11.93 14.81 -3.40
CA PRO A 126 10.73 15.04 -4.18
C PRO A 126 11.04 15.33 -5.65
N LEU A 127 10.15 14.93 -6.54
CA LEU A 127 10.20 15.34 -7.95
C LEU A 127 9.68 16.76 -8.15
N ALA A 128 8.78 17.22 -7.27
CA ALA A 128 8.37 18.61 -7.21
C ALA A 128 9.53 19.51 -6.77
N GLU A 129 9.50 20.75 -7.24
CA GLU A 129 10.46 21.77 -6.83
C GLU A 129 10.49 21.94 -5.30
N ALA A 130 11.68 21.92 -4.72
CA ALA A 130 11.86 21.94 -3.26
C ALA A 130 11.14 23.13 -2.58
N SER A 131 11.06 24.28 -3.24
CA SER A 131 10.34 25.46 -2.73
C SER A 131 8.82 25.33 -2.73
N ALA A 132 8.27 24.41 -3.53
CA ALA A 132 6.84 24.12 -3.58
C ALA A 132 6.41 23.07 -2.55
N VAL A 133 7.35 22.28 -2.03
CA VAL A 133 7.11 21.21 -1.07
C VAL A 133 8.05 21.22 0.14
N PRO A 134 8.30 22.37 0.80
CA PRO A 134 9.25 22.44 1.91
C PRO A 134 8.89 21.50 3.08
N GLY A 135 7.61 21.21 3.31
CA GLY A 135 7.16 20.28 4.34
C GLY A 135 7.52 18.80 4.09
N LEU A 136 7.83 18.42 2.85
CA LEU A 136 8.28 17.06 2.49
C LEU A 136 9.78 16.83 2.68
N LEU A 137 10.54 17.88 3.03
CA LEU A 137 12.00 17.84 3.08
C LEU A 137 12.52 17.79 4.52
N ASP A 138 13.49 16.91 4.75
CA ASP A 138 14.31 16.92 5.95
C ASP A 138 15.33 18.08 5.92
N ARG A 139 16.06 18.27 7.02
CA ARG A 139 17.09 19.33 7.16
C ARG A 139 18.22 19.27 6.12
N HIS A 140 18.37 18.17 5.39
CA HIS A 140 19.39 17.96 4.37
C HIS A 140 18.81 18.06 2.95
N GLY A 141 17.52 18.37 2.83
CA GLY A 141 16.81 18.51 1.57
C GLY A 141 16.48 17.18 0.90
N PHE A 142 16.32 16.09 1.65
CA PHE A 142 15.81 14.79 1.17
C PHE A 142 14.42 14.53 1.73
N MET A 143 13.68 13.57 1.17
CA MET A 143 12.41 13.15 1.78
C MET A 143 12.61 12.68 3.23
N HIS A 144 11.64 12.95 4.10
CA HIS A 144 11.66 12.52 5.50
C HIS A 144 11.81 11.00 5.65
N ARG A 145 12.39 10.56 6.78
CA ARG A 145 12.66 9.13 7.01
C ARG A 145 11.45 8.34 7.49
N SER A 146 10.43 9.02 8.00
CA SER A 146 9.29 8.36 8.64
C SER A 146 7.98 8.99 8.21
N VAL A 147 6.93 8.17 8.21
CA VAL A 147 5.54 8.60 7.97
C VAL A 147 5.12 9.68 8.96
N LEU A 148 5.54 9.55 10.22
CA LEU A 148 5.23 10.53 11.27
C LEU A 148 5.84 11.90 11.00
N ASP A 149 7.07 11.95 10.49
CA ASP A 149 7.71 13.22 10.12
C ASP A 149 6.98 13.86 8.93
N VAL A 150 6.58 13.09 7.92
CA VAL A 150 5.77 13.63 6.81
C VAL A 150 4.44 14.18 7.33
N ALA A 151 3.71 13.42 8.15
CA ALA A 151 2.43 13.85 8.70
C ALA A 151 2.53 15.08 9.61
N ALA A 152 3.68 15.28 10.27
CA ALA A 152 3.91 16.42 11.15
C ALA A 152 4.31 17.71 10.43
N HIS A 153 4.92 17.61 9.24
CA HIS A 153 5.53 18.76 8.56
C HIS A 153 4.88 19.11 7.21
N ALA A 154 4.34 18.13 6.49
CA ALA A 154 3.78 18.32 5.17
C ALA A 154 2.30 18.71 5.20
N THR A 155 1.92 19.59 4.29
CA THR A 155 0.52 19.95 4.06
C THR A 155 -0.11 19.08 2.96
N PRO A 156 -1.45 18.91 2.93
CA PRO A 156 -2.12 18.19 1.85
C PRO A 156 -1.83 18.77 0.45
N ALA A 157 -1.63 20.09 0.34
CA ALA A 157 -1.29 20.74 -0.93
C ALA A 157 0.12 20.38 -1.43
N GLU A 158 1.09 20.27 -0.52
CA GLU A 158 2.44 19.82 -0.85
C GLU A 158 2.44 18.34 -1.27
N VAL A 159 1.69 17.51 -0.54
CA VAL A 159 1.47 16.10 -0.91
C VAL A 159 0.86 15.98 -2.30
N GLU A 160 -0.19 16.76 -2.60
CA GLU A 160 -0.83 16.77 -3.91
C GLU A 160 0.17 17.16 -5.01
N THR A 161 0.94 18.21 -4.76
CA THR A 161 1.95 18.70 -5.70
C THR A 161 2.97 17.62 -6.04
N GLU A 162 3.49 16.92 -5.03
CA GLU A 162 4.48 15.86 -5.23
C GLU A 162 3.91 14.63 -5.93
N ILE A 163 2.77 14.09 -5.48
CA ILE A 163 2.23 12.87 -6.09
C ILE A 163 1.75 13.09 -7.52
N ARG A 164 1.30 14.31 -7.86
CA ARG A 164 1.06 14.69 -9.27
C ARG A 164 2.36 14.71 -10.06
N ALA A 165 3.43 15.29 -9.53
CA ALA A 165 4.72 15.31 -10.19
C ALA A 165 5.25 13.89 -10.48
N GLN A 166 5.02 12.94 -9.58
CA GLN A 166 5.34 11.51 -9.78
C GLN A 166 4.52 10.87 -10.90
N VAL A 167 3.20 11.05 -10.90
CA VAL A 167 2.33 10.54 -11.98
C VAL A 167 2.72 11.15 -13.32
N GLU A 168 2.92 12.46 -13.38
CA GLU A 168 3.31 13.15 -14.61
C GLU A 168 4.71 12.74 -15.09
N HIS A 169 5.64 12.45 -14.18
CA HIS A 169 6.96 11.94 -14.54
C HIS A 169 6.87 10.58 -15.22
N ALA A 170 6.08 9.65 -14.66
CA ALA A 170 5.75 8.37 -15.28
C ALA A 170 5.17 8.55 -16.69
N LEU A 171 4.14 9.39 -16.82
CA LEU A 171 3.47 9.65 -18.10
C LEU A 171 4.42 10.24 -19.16
N ARG A 172 5.32 11.16 -18.78
CA ARG A 172 6.33 11.72 -19.69
C ARG A 172 7.32 10.68 -20.22
N LEU A 173 7.54 9.58 -19.50
CA LEU A 173 8.36 8.46 -19.94
C LEU A 173 7.57 7.46 -20.80
N GLY A 174 6.31 7.74 -21.13
CA GLY A 174 5.43 6.82 -21.84
C GLY A 174 4.97 5.65 -20.98
N PHE A 175 5.02 5.79 -19.65
CA PHE A 175 4.56 4.79 -18.70
C PHE A 175 3.23 5.23 -18.08
N ARG A 176 2.13 4.56 -18.43
CA ARG A 176 0.83 4.76 -17.80
C ARG A 176 0.61 3.69 -16.72
N PRO A 177 0.61 4.06 -15.43
CA PRO A 177 0.42 3.11 -14.34
C PRO A 177 -0.95 2.44 -14.40
N SER A 178 -1.02 1.13 -14.12
CA SER A 178 -2.28 0.38 -13.98
C SER A 178 -3.03 0.70 -12.69
N HIS A 179 -2.31 1.12 -11.66
CA HIS A 179 -2.82 1.46 -10.35
C HIS A 179 -1.83 2.37 -9.60
N LEU A 180 -2.28 2.93 -8.48
CA LEU A 180 -1.47 3.65 -7.52
C LEU A 180 -1.53 2.94 -6.16
N ASP A 181 -0.46 3.01 -5.40
CA ASP A 181 -0.40 2.67 -3.99
C ASP A 181 0.59 3.62 -3.28
N SER A 182 0.95 3.31 -2.03
CA SER A 182 1.69 4.25 -1.18
C SER A 182 2.84 3.60 -0.45
N HIS A 183 4.04 4.12 -0.68
CA HIS A 183 5.23 3.71 0.05
C HIS A 183 5.10 3.99 1.54
N MET A 184 5.35 2.93 2.33
CA MET A 184 5.14 2.87 3.78
C MET A 184 3.71 3.24 4.24
N GLY A 185 2.73 3.27 3.33
CA GLY A 185 1.37 3.72 3.62
C GLY A 185 1.25 5.20 3.99
N THR A 186 2.19 6.06 3.60
CA THR A 186 2.22 7.48 3.98
C THR A 186 0.95 8.24 3.60
N LEU A 187 0.32 7.90 2.47
CA LEU A 187 -0.93 8.51 2.01
C LEU A 187 -2.15 8.12 2.87
N PHE A 188 -2.00 7.13 3.75
CA PHE A 188 -2.98 6.77 4.78
C PHE A 188 -2.59 7.31 6.16
N ALA A 189 -1.68 8.28 6.26
CA ALA A 189 -1.31 8.84 7.58
C ALA A 189 -2.39 9.79 8.13
N THR A 190 -3.08 10.51 7.25
CA THR A 190 -4.15 11.48 7.60
C THR A 190 -5.30 11.40 6.60
N SER A 191 -6.48 11.88 6.99
CA SER A 191 -7.68 11.89 6.12
C SER A 191 -7.47 12.76 4.90
N GLU A 192 -6.79 13.88 5.12
CA GLU A 192 -6.50 14.88 4.13
C GLU A 192 -5.48 14.36 3.10
N PHE A 193 -4.51 13.54 3.53
CA PHE A 193 -3.59 12.88 2.59
C PHE A 193 -4.32 11.82 1.76
N PHE A 194 -5.22 11.04 2.37
CA PHE A 194 -6.01 10.06 1.64
C PHE A 194 -6.98 10.73 0.64
N GLU A 195 -7.61 11.84 1.01
CA GLU A 195 -8.49 12.61 0.14
C GLU A 195 -7.73 13.17 -1.08
N VAL A 196 -6.52 13.69 -0.86
CA VAL A 196 -5.63 14.13 -1.94
C VAL A 196 -5.19 12.98 -2.83
N TYR A 197 -4.79 11.85 -2.25
CA TYR A 197 -4.44 10.63 -2.99
C TYR A 197 -5.58 10.15 -3.87
N ARG A 198 -6.79 10.03 -3.30
CA ARG A 198 -8.01 9.69 -4.03
C ARG A 198 -8.28 10.70 -5.14
N LYS A 199 -8.23 12.01 -4.86
CA LYS A 199 -8.44 13.07 -5.86
C LYS A 199 -7.50 12.91 -7.05
N VAL A 200 -6.20 12.73 -6.81
CA VAL A 200 -5.20 12.56 -7.87
C VAL A 200 -5.48 11.29 -8.67
N ALA A 201 -5.76 10.17 -8.02
CA ALA A 201 -6.12 8.93 -8.69
C ALA A 201 -7.33 9.10 -9.63
N LEU A 202 -8.36 9.83 -9.18
CA LEU A 202 -9.54 10.14 -9.98
C LEU A 202 -9.25 11.07 -11.16
N ASP A 203 -8.45 12.12 -10.95
CA ASP A 203 -8.11 13.09 -12.00
C ASP A 203 -7.33 12.45 -13.15
N TYR A 204 -6.48 11.46 -12.85
CA TYR A 204 -5.72 10.71 -13.85
C TYR A 204 -6.45 9.45 -14.35
N GLY A 205 -7.60 9.10 -13.76
CA GLY A 205 -8.34 7.89 -14.10
C GLY A 205 -7.55 6.60 -13.81
N ILE A 206 -6.75 6.59 -12.76
CA ILE A 206 -5.91 5.45 -12.35
C ILE A 206 -6.51 4.82 -11.07
N PRO A 207 -6.82 3.50 -11.06
CA PRO A 207 -7.20 2.78 -9.84
C PRO A 207 -6.20 2.97 -8.71
N TYR A 208 -6.62 2.80 -7.47
CA TYR A 208 -5.72 3.04 -6.33
C TYR A 208 -6.01 2.11 -5.17
N MET A 209 -4.96 1.72 -4.43
CA MET A 209 -5.06 0.88 -3.25
C MET A 209 -5.84 1.60 -2.15
N ALA A 210 -6.95 1.01 -1.73
CA ALA A 210 -7.69 1.39 -0.54
C ALA A 210 -8.04 0.13 0.26
N PRO A 211 -7.49 -0.10 1.45
CA PRO A 211 -7.85 -1.25 2.27
C PRO A 211 -9.10 -0.96 3.13
N ARG A 212 -9.96 -1.97 3.30
CA ARG A 212 -11.14 -1.92 4.19
C ARG A 212 -10.77 -2.00 5.67
N VAL A 213 -9.72 -2.74 5.99
CA VAL A 213 -9.25 -2.95 7.36
C VAL A 213 -7.77 -2.64 7.45
N PRO A 214 -7.25 -2.28 8.64
CA PRO A 214 -5.82 -2.10 8.84
C PRO A 214 -5.04 -3.36 8.41
N PRO A 215 -3.84 -3.19 7.81
CA PRO A 215 -2.96 -4.31 7.52
C PRO A 215 -2.65 -5.14 8.78
N ALA A 216 -2.42 -6.45 8.61
CA ALA A 216 -1.86 -7.26 9.69
C ALA A 216 -0.50 -6.69 10.15
N GLY A 217 -0.22 -6.75 11.46
CA GLY A 217 1.03 -6.24 12.04
C GLY A 217 1.04 -4.75 12.38
N SER A 218 0.03 -3.98 11.92
CA SER A 218 -0.10 -2.56 12.22
C SER A 218 -0.01 -2.28 13.72
N SER A 219 0.77 -1.27 14.12
CA SER A 219 0.80 -0.79 15.50
C SER A 219 -0.60 -0.30 15.94
N PRO A 220 -0.87 -0.15 17.25
CA PRO A 220 -2.16 0.38 17.70
C PRO A 220 -2.48 1.77 17.14
N VAL A 221 -1.46 2.60 16.92
CA VAL A 221 -1.61 3.95 16.33
C VAL A 221 -1.99 3.84 14.86
N GLU A 222 -1.25 3.06 14.07
CA GLU A 222 -1.56 2.83 12.65
C GLU A 222 -2.94 2.18 12.50
N THR A 223 -3.28 1.21 13.35
CA THR A 223 -4.59 0.57 13.39
C THR A 223 -5.71 1.59 13.58
N ALA A 224 -5.55 2.52 14.53
CA ALA A 224 -6.55 3.56 14.79
C ALA A 224 -6.69 4.52 13.61
N LEU A 225 -5.57 4.92 13.00
CA LEU A 225 -5.55 5.76 11.80
C LEU A 225 -6.25 5.06 10.62
N TYR A 226 -5.85 3.83 10.29
CA TYR A 226 -6.49 3.04 9.23
C TYR A 226 -7.97 2.78 9.48
N ARG A 227 -8.40 2.51 10.72
CA ARG A 227 -9.83 2.37 11.03
C ARG A 227 -10.61 3.65 10.79
N ARG A 228 -10.02 4.81 11.06
CA ARG A 228 -10.64 6.09 10.74
C ARG A 228 -10.81 6.24 9.22
N PHE A 229 -9.85 5.80 8.42
CA PHE A 229 -9.99 5.78 6.95
C PHE A 229 -10.96 4.71 6.45
N ALA A 230 -11.04 3.57 7.13
CA ALA A 230 -12.00 2.52 6.80
C ALA A 230 -13.46 3.00 6.90
N THR A 231 -13.74 4.07 7.66
CA THR A 231 -15.08 4.68 7.71
C THR A 231 -15.53 5.29 6.37
N TYR A 232 -14.61 5.53 5.44
CA TYR A 232 -14.93 5.94 4.07
C TYR A 232 -15.37 4.76 3.19
N THR A 233 -15.16 3.51 3.62
CA THR A 233 -15.40 2.31 2.78
C THR A 233 -16.80 2.28 2.15
N PRO A 234 -17.90 2.54 2.87
CA PRO A 234 -19.23 2.57 2.26
C PRO A 234 -19.33 3.58 1.10
N GLN A 235 -18.75 4.77 1.26
CA GLN A 235 -18.73 5.84 0.27
C GLN A 235 -17.86 5.47 -0.93
N LEU A 236 -16.69 4.85 -0.70
CA LEU A 236 -15.81 4.37 -1.78
C LEU A 236 -16.52 3.30 -2.61
N VAL A 237 -17.20 2.35 -1.95
CA VAL A 237 -17.92 1.28 -2.66
C VAL A 237 -19.15 1.82 -3.39
N GLU A 238 -19.91 2.75 -2.79
CA GLU A 238 -21.02 3.43 -3.48
C GLU A 238 -20.53 4.23 -4.70
N ALA A 239 -19.34 4.83 -4.60
CA ALA A 239 -18.69 5.51 -5.71
C ALA A 239 -18.14 4.54 -6.78
N GLY A 240 -18.15 3.23 -6.54
CA GLY A 240 -17.61 2.24 -7.45
C GLY A 240 -16.07 2.17 -7.47
N GLU A 241 -15.43 2.52 -6.37
CA GLU A 241 -13.99 2.43 -6.17
C GLU A 241 -13.58 1.05 -5.66
N ILE A 242 -12.38 0.60 -6.03
CA ILE A 242 -11.88 -0.73 -5.68
C ILE A 242 -11.32 -0.66 -4.27
N VAL A 243 -11.92 -1.40 -3.34
CA VAL A 243 -11.46 -1.49 -1.95
C VAL A 243 -11.03 -2.92 -1.66
N HIS A 244 -9.82 -3.14 -1.18
CA HIS A 244 -9.36 -4.47 -0.77
C HIS A 244 -10.10 -4.92 0.49
N ASP A 245 -10.60 -6.15 0.51
CA ASP A 245 -11.22 -6.70 1.71
C ASP A 245 -10.16 -6.93 2.80
N TYR A 246 -8.97 -7.40 2.39
CA TYR A 246 -7.85 -7.71 3.28
C TYR A 246 -6.51 -7.27 2.68
N LEU A 247 -5.60 -6.86 3.56
CA LEU A 247 -4.24 -6.44 3.21
C LEU A 247 -3.24 -7.10 4.17
N GLN A 248 -2.26 -7.79 3.61
CA GLN A 248 -1.20 -8.47 4.36
C GLN A 248 0.14 -7.85 3.98
N THR A 249 0.79 -7.19 4.93
CA THR A 249 2.08 -6.50 4.75
C THR A 249 3.22 -7.13 5.53
N ASP A 250 2.90 -7.94 6.55
CA ASP A 250 3.94 -8.63 7.31
C ASP A 250 4.60 -9.75 6.51
N THR A 251 5.83 -10.01 6.89
CA THR A 251 6.73 -10.96 6.26
C THR A 251 7.35 -11.85 7.34
N GLY A 252 6.90 -13.10 7.44
CA GLY A 252 7.36 -14.05 8.46
C GLY A 252 8.53 -14.95 8.04
N GLY A 253 9.15 -15.63 8.99
CA GLY A 253 10.22 -16.60 8.75
C GLY A 253 11.62 -15.99 8.66
N GLN A 254 12.60 -16.72 9.21
CA GLN A 254 14.03 -16.37 9.29
C GLN A 254 14.88 -17.22 8.33
N GLY A 255 14.39 -17.44 7.12
CA GLY A 255 15.02 -18.24 6.08
C GLY A 255 14.05 -18.56 4.96
N LEU A 256 14.54 -19.07 3.83
CA LEU A 256 13.70 -19.37 2.67
C LEU A 256 12.62 -20.43 2.96
N GLU A 257 12.97 -21.49 3.70
CA GLU A 257 12.04 -22.58 4.02
C GLU A 257 10.90 -22.09 4.92
N GLU A 258 11.24 -21.37 5.99
CA GLU A 258 10.25 -20.72 6.87
C GLU A 258 9.43 -19.66 6.13
N ARG A 259 10.03 -18.94 5.17
CA ARG A 259 9.33 -17.95 4.34
C ARG A 259 8.28 -18.61 3.44
N ILE A 260 8.62 -19.73 2.81
CA ILE A 260 7.68 -20.52 2.01
C ILE A 260 6.55 -21.03 2.91
N ALA A 261 6.87 -21.57 4.09
CA ALA A 261 5.86 -22.03 5.04
C ALA A 261 4.94 -20.90 5.50
N TYR A 262 5.51 -19.72 5.81
CA TYR A 262 4.73 -18.54 6.18
C TYR A 262 3.72 -18.15 5.11
N TRP A 263 4.15 -18.00 3.85
CA TRP A 263 3.24 -17.64 2.76
C TRP A 263 2.22 -18.74 2.46
N ALA A 264 2.59 -20.01 2.58
CA ALA A 264 1.66 -21.13 2.45
C ALA A 264 0.55 -21.04 3.50
N ASP A 265 0.88 -20.72 4.74
CA ASP A 265 -0.11 -20.55 5.81
C ASP A 265 -0.99 -19.32 5.60
N GLN A 266 -0.43 -18.22 5.07
CA GLN A 266 -1.23 -17.06 4.67
C GLN A 266 -2.23 -17.42 3.57
N VAL A 267 -1.81 -18.20 2.57
CA VAL A 267 -2.68 -18.67 1.47
C VAL A 267 -3.81 -19.57 1.99
N ARG A 268 -3.50 -20.54 2.87
CA ARG A 268 -4.52 -21.40 3.50
C ARG A 268 -5.51 -20.60 4.35
N GLY A 269 -5.02 -19.55 5.00
CA GLY A 269 -5.81 -18.63 5.82
C GLY A 269 -6.68 -17.64 5.06
N LEU A 270 -6.63 -17.62 3.72
CA LEU A 270 -7.42 -16.70 2.91
C LEU A 270 -8.93 -16.89 3.16
N ARG A 271 -9.62 -15.76 3.28
CA ARG A 271 -11.08 -15.67 3.38
C ARG A 271 -11.68 -15.28 2.02
N PRO A 272 -12.96 -15.60 1.76
CA PRO A 272 -13.66 -15.07 0.60
C PRO A 272 -13.57 -13.55 0.54
N GLY A 273 -13.24 -13.01 -0.63
CA GLY A 273 -12.92 -11.59 -0.81
C GLY A 273 -11.67 -11.35 -1.64
N VAL A 274 -11.37 -10.07 -1.89
CA VAL A 274 -10.13 -9.64 -2.53
C VAL A 274 -9.09 -9.35 -1.47
N THR A 275 -8.04 -10.15 -1.45
CA THR A 275 -6.87 -9.98 -0.58
C THR A 275 -5.69 -9.49 -1.39
N GLN A 276 -4.95 -8.51 -0.89
CA GLN A 276 -3.64 -8.14 -1.41
C GLN A 276 -2.55 -8.57 -0.43
N PHE A 277 -1.58 -9.34 -0.92
CA PHE A 277 -0.32 -9.60 -0.23
C PHE A 277 0.72 -8.63 -0.78
N ILE A 278 1.39 -7.89 0.10
CA ILE A 278 2.53 -7.05 -0.26
C ILE A 278 3.80 -7.84 0.02
N ILE A 279 4.65 -7.94 -1.00
CA ILE A 279 5.96 -8.58 -0.94
C ILE A 279 7.01 -7.60 -1.42
N HIS A 280 8.26 -7.89 -1.13
CA HIS A 280 9.37 -7.05 -1.56
C HIS A 280 10.41 -7.91 -2.26
N CYS A 281 10.61 -7.74 -3.55
CA CYS A 281 11.60 -8.53 -4.28
C CYS A 281 12.99 -7.89 -4.23
N GLY A 282 14.04 -8.71 -4.36
CA GLY A 282 15.41 -8.25 -4.48
C GLY A 282 16.38 -9.41 -4.62
N GLN A 283 17.54 -9.16 -5.22
CA GLN A 283 18.65 -10.11 -5.28
C GLN A 283 19.67 -9.82 -4.15
N GLU A 284 20.23 -10.88 -3.55
CA GLU A 284 21.26 -10.76 -2.51
C GLU A 284 22.61 -10.35 -3.10
N VAL A 285 22.73 -9.06 -3.45
CA VAL A 285 23.94 -8.43 -4.01
C VAL A 285 24.43 -7.31 -3.11
N ASP A 286 25.68 -6.89 -3.30
CA ASP A 286 26.33 -5.87 -2.45
C ASP A 286 25.63 -4.50 -2.53
N GLU A 287 25.03 -4.16 -3.67
CA GLU A 287 24.18 -2.97 -3.82
C GLU A 287 23.03 -2.97 -2.80
N LEU A 288 22.20 -4.02 -2.80
CA LEU A 288 21.03 -4.08 -1.92
C LEU A 288 21.41 -4.17 -0.44
N LYS A 289 22.50 -4.90 -0.12
CA LYS A 289 23.07 -4.96 1.24
C LYS A 289 23.50 -3.59 1.76
N ALA A 290 24.01 -2.73 0.88
CA ALA A 290 24.43 -1.38 1.24
C ALA A 290 23.24 -0.44 1.49
N ILE A 291 22.09 -0.72 0.88
CA ILE A 291 20.86 0.10 1.00
C ILE A 291 20.05 -0.28 2.24
N THR A 292 19.79 -1.57 2.43
CA THR A 292 18.80 -2.06 3.40
C THR A 292 19.28 -3.27 4.18
N GLY A 293 18.96 -3.32 5.47
CA GLY A 293 19.13 -4.53 6.30
C GLY A 293 18.15 -5.65 5.96
N SER A 294 17.10 -5.36 5.18
CA SER A 294 16.08 -6.33 4.75
C SER A 294 16.46 -7.14 3.51
N TYR A 295 17.68 -6.98 2.98
CA TYR A 295 18.11 -7.58 1.71
C TYR A 295 17.85 -9.10 1.60
N ARG A 296 18.04 -9.85 2.71
CA ARG A 296 17.75 -11.29 2.75
C ARG A 296 16.25 -11.57 2.68
N SER A 297 15.45 -10.85 3.45
CA SER A 297 13.99 -10.97 3.42
C SER A 297 13.46 -10.75 2.00
N ARG A 298 14.00 -9.75 1.29
CA ARG A 298 13.62 -9.45 -0.09
C ARG A 298 13.96 -10.58 -1.07
N THR A 299 15.12 -11.20 -0.87
CA THR A 299 15.56 -12.37 -1.66
C THR A 299 14.68 -13.59 -1.38
N TRP A 300 14.30 -13.80 -0.12
CA TRP A 300 13.39 -14.88 0.25
C TRP A 300 11.99 -14.69 -0.32
N ASP A 301 11.44 -13.47 -0.32
CA ASP A 301 10.16 -13.19 -0.97
C ASP A 301 10.20 -13.48 -2.47
N ALA A 302 11.21 -12.94 -3.18
CA ALA A 302 11.37 -13.19 -4.60
C ALA A 302 11.48 -14.69 -4.92
N THR A 303 12.18 -15.46 -4.09
CA THR A 303 12.38 -16.90 -4.32
C THR A 303 11.14 -17.71 -3.91
N ALA A 304 10.51 -17.39 -2.78
CA ALA A 304 9.35 -18.11 -2.29
C ALA A 304 8.18 -18.03 -3.28
N TRP A 305 7.90 -16.83 -3.81
CA TRP A 305 6.85 -16.60 -4.81
C TRP A 305 7.21 -17.06 -6.23
N GLN A 306 8.30 -17.81 -6.38
CA GLN A 306 8.63 -18.59 -7.56
C GLN A 306 8.71 -20.10 -7.25
N SER A 307 8.45 -20.51 -6.01
CA SER A 307 8.60 -21.89 -5.56
C SER A 307 7.46 -22.80 -6.05
N PRO A 308 7.76 -24.04 -6.46
CA PRO A 308 6.73 -25.04 -6.77
C PRO A 308 5.79 -25.31 -5.59
N GLN A 309 6.29 -25.18 -4.35
CA GLN A 309 5.55 -25.40 -3.12
C GLN A 309 4.40 -24.39 -2.97
N LEU A 310 4.68 -23.09 -3.13
CA LEU A 310 3.60 -22.08 -3.07
C LEU A 310 2.63 -22.22 -4.25
N ARG A 311 3.12 -22.57 -5.43
CA ARG A 311 2.25 -22.87 -6.58
C ARG A 311 1.25 -23.96 -6.26
N HIS A 312 1.73 -25.06 -5.69
CA HIS A 312 0.88 -26.17 -5.30
C HIS A 312 -0.17 -25.75 -4.27
N VAL A 313 0.21 -24.98 -3.24
CA VAL A 313 -0.75 -24.51 -2.22
C VAL A 313 -1.81 -23.58 -2.81
N LEU A 314 -1.45 -22.70 -3.76
CA LEU A 314 -2.42 -21.85 -4.45
C LEU A 314 -3.44 -22.69 -5.25
N GLU A 315 -2.97 -23.73 -5.94
CA GLU A 315 -3.80 -24.67 -6.70
C GLU A 315 -4.70 -25.51 -5.78
N GLU A 316 -4.16 -26.06 -4.69
CA GLU A 316 -4.90 -26.84 -3.69
C GLU A 316 -6.01 -26.02 -3.02
N GLU A 317 -5.72 -24.75 -2.68
CA GLU A 317 -6.68 -23.84 -2.05
C GLU A 317 -7.67 -23.21 -3.06
N GLY A 318 -7.54 -23.52 -4.35
CA GLY A 318 -8.42 -23.01 -5.41
C GLY A 318 -8.40 -21.48 -5.51
N VAL A 319 -7.25 -20.86 -5.23
CA VAL A 319 -7.11 -19.39 -5.20
C VAL A 319 -7.20 -18.82 -6.60
N ILE A 320 -8.01 -17.76 -6.75
CA ILE A 320 -8.09 -16.99 -7.98
C ILE A 320 -7.07 -15.86 -7.91
N LEU A 321 -5.96 -16.00 -8.62
CA LEU A 321 -5.01 -14.92 -8.82
C LEU A 321 -5.61 -13.81 -9.69
N THR A 322 -5.40 -12.55 -9.29
CA THR A 322 -5.91 -11.37 -10.01
C THR A 322 -4.86 -10.26 -10.13
N THR A 323 -5.14 -9.27 -10.98
CA THR A 323 -4.31 -8.07 -11.21
C THR A 323 -5.16 -6.83 -11.00
N TRP A 324 -4.52 -5.67 -10.81
CA TRP A 324 -5.24 -4.39 -10.79
C TRP A 324 -5.96 -4.11 -12.10
N ARG A 325 -5.36 -4.43 -13.25
CA ARG A 325 -6.07 -4.35 -14.55
C ARG A 325 -7.35 -5.18 -14.55
N GLU A 326 -7.34 -6.40 -14.01
CA GLU A 326 -8.52 -7.26 -13.95
C GLU A 326 -9.58 -6.73 -12.97
N LEU A 327 -9.17 -6.27 -11.78
CA LEU A 327 -10.06 -5.61 -10.83
C LEU A 327 -10.73 -4.37 -11.46
N ALA A 328 -9.96 -3.58 -12.22
CA ALA A 328 -10.44 -2.41 -12.91
C ALA A 328 -11.38 -2.73 -14.09
N ARG A 329 -11.12 -3.78 -14.87
CA ARG A 329 -12.05 -4.24 -15.93
C ARG A 329 -13.42 -4.66 -15.37
N ARG A 330 -13.42 -5.26 -14.17
CA ARG A 330 -14.63 -5.65 -13.44
C ARG A 330 -15.42 -4.47 -12.90
N GLN A 331 -14.80 -3.28 -12.81
CA GLN A 331 -15.47 -2.05 -12.40
C GLN A 331 -15.75 -1.10 -13.56
N PRO A 332 -17.03 -0.84 -13.91
CA PRO A 332 -17.39 0.09 -14.97
C PRO A 332 -16.70 1.46 -14.88
N ARG A 333 -16.46 1.96 -13.66
CA ARG A 333 -15.75 3.23 -13.40
C ARG A 333 -14.35 3.27 -13.99
N TRP A 334 -13.63 2.15 -13.95
CA TRP A 334 -12.21 2.09 -14.26
C TRP A 334 -11.90 1.49 -15.63
N ARG A 335 -12.91 1.01 -16.37
CA ARG A 335 -12.72 0.37 -17.68
C ARG A 335 -11.93 1.22 -18.69
N GLY A 336 -12.14 2.54 -18.71
CA GLY A 336 -11.47 3.46 -19.65
C GLY A 336 -10.04 3.88 -19.24
N GLY A 337 -9.59 3.54 -18.03
CA GLY A 337 -8.26 3.91 -17.52
C GLY A 337 -7.14 2.93 -17.85
N VAL A 338 -7.50 1.73 -18.34
CA VAL A 338 -6.64 0.53 -18.31
C VAL A 338 -6.25 0.04 -19.70
N GLU A 339 -6.89 0.54 -20.75
CA GLU A 339 -6.50 0.20 -22.12
C GLU A 339 -5.17 0.88 -22.46
N PRO A 340 -4.15 0.12 -22.90
CA PRO A 340 -2.97 0.73 -23.47
C PRO A 340 -3.40 1.50 -24.72
N GLU A 341 -3.09 2.78 -24.81
CA GLU A 341 -2.95 3.41 -26.11
C GLU A 341 -1.78 2.71 -26.80
N ILE A 342 -2.08 1.67 -27.57
CA ILE A 342 -1.13 1.09 -28.51
C ILE A 342 -1.03 2.12 -29.62
N GLY A 343 -0.14 3.11 -29.44
CA GLY A 343 0.23 4.03 -30.51
C GLY A 343 0.97 3.25 -31.59
N GLU A 344 0.49 3.37 -32.84
CA GLU A 344 1.20 2.95 -34.05
C GLU A 344 2.53 3.69 -34.24
#